data_AF-A0A962FZC3-F1
#
_entry.id   AF-A0A962FZC3-F1
#
_cell.length_a   1.000
_cell.length_b   1.000
_cell.length_c   1.000
_cell.angle_alpha   90.00
_cell.angle_beta   90.00
_cell.angle_gamma   90.00
#
_symmetry.space_group_name_H-M   'P 1'
#
loop_
_entity.id
_entity.type
_entity.pdbx_description
1 polymer ?
#
loop_
_entity_poly.entity_id
_entity_poly.type
_entity_poly.pdbx_seq_one_letter_code
_entity_poly.pdbx_strand_id
1 'polypeptide(L)'
;MRVELKKLMEYLGVDHVLSPYETQPWFHYDAAKGITCSAEVRMGSGGDDIEVEMQFLKDETSEEEESGESDSESGGGPEQIMFMRAEPSSQTEWSPKQLRVQGKNYVNELPEWEKKGCDFFRASIESMQMGELPDIDALIAQHLVDDSLYGGGGRGRVGRKSPKVKPGQLLGMGKKP
;
A
#
# COMPACT_ATOMS: atom_id res chain seq x y z
N MET A 1 9.76 8.65 -11.97
CA MET A 1 9.79 7.33 -12.64
C MET A 1 9.35 7.48 -14.09
N ARG A 2 9.97 6.78 -15.06
CA ARG A 2 9.45 6.65 -16.44
C ARG A 2 9.75 5.24 -16.94
N VAL A 3 8.71 4.47 -17.24
CA VAL A 3 8.86 3.05 -17.57
C VAL A 3 7.83 2.62 -18.60
N GLU A 4 8.08 1.51 -19.29
CA GLU A 4 7.08 0.92 -20.18
C GLU A 4 5.80 0.55 -19.42
N LEU A 5 4.65 0.61 -20.11
CA LEU A 5 3.34 0.29 -19.54
C LEU A 5 3.33 -1.06 -18.81
N LYS A 6 3.88 -2.10 -19.45
CA LYS A 6 3.99 -3.43 -18.83
C LYS A 6 4.77 -3.41 -17.51
N LYS A 7 5.85 -2.62 -17.44
CA LYS A 7 6.64 -2.48 -16.22
C LYS A 7 5.89 -1.73 -15.13
N LEU A 8 5.09 -0.73 -15.50
CA LEU A 8 4.21 -0.04 -14.57
C LEU A 8 3.16 -1.01 -13.98
N MET A 9 2.54 -1.86 -14.81
CA MET A 9 1.62 -2.92 -14.35
C MET A 9 2.28 -3.84 -13.32
N GLU A 10 3.50 -4.32 -13.61
CA GLU A 10 4.27 -5.15 -12.67
C GLU A 10 4.56 -4.45 -11.33
N TYR A 11 4.82 -3.13 -11.35
CA TYR A 11 5.01 -2.34 -10.13
C TYR A 11 3.72 -2.19 -9.33
N LEU A 12 2.57 -2.10 -10.02
CA LEU A 12 1.24 -2.06 -9.41
C LEU A 12 0.69 -3.44 -9.02
N GLY A 13 1.46 -4.52 -9.23
CA GLY A 13 1.03 -5.87 -8.90
C GLY A 13 0.09 -6.53 -9.91
N VAL A 14 -0.08 -5.94 -11.10
CA VAL A 14 -0.85 -6.51 -12.21
C VAL A 14 0.09 -7.31 -13.12
N ASP A 15 -0.27 -8.55 -13.46
CA ASP A 15 0.58 -9.50 -14.19
C ASP A 15 0.45 -9.41 -15.72
N HIS A 16 -0.48 -8.61 -16.21
CA HIS A 16 -0.72 -8.37 -17.63
C HIS A 16 -0.97 -6.87 -17.91
N VAL A 17 -1.05 -6.50 -19.19
CA VAL A 17 -1.42 -5.14 -19.59
C VAL A 17 -2.93 -5.07 -19.68
N LEU A 18 -3.53 -4.17 -18.91
CA LEU A 18 -4.95 -3.89 -18.92
C LEU A 18 -5.37 -3.29 -20.26
N SER A 19 -6.46 -3.81 -20.82
CA SER A 19 -7.17 -3.27 -21.97
C SER A 19 -8.01 -2.05 -21.55
N PRO A 20 -8.46 -1.19 -22.48
CA PRO A 20 -9.38 -0.11 -22.14
C PRO A 20 -10.61 -0.62 -21.38
N TYR A 21 -11.00 0.10 -20.32
CA TYR A 21 -12.07 -0.27 -19.38
C TYR A 21 -11.79 -1.49 -18.50
N GLU A 22 -10.63 -2.13 -18.62
CA GLU A 22 -10.28 -3.26 -17.79
C GLU A 22 -9.85 -2.79 -16.39
N THR A 23 -10.31 -3.51 -15.38
CA THR A 23 -10.00 -3.27 -13.97
C THR A 23 -9.47 -4.56 -13.36
N GLN A 24 -8.36 -4.45 -12.63
CA GLN A 24 -7.85 -5.48 -11.74
C GLN A 24 -8.21 -5.11 -10.29
N PRO A 25 -9.20 -5.78 -9.66
CA PRO A 25 -9.58 -5.52 -8.29
C PRO A 25 -8.91 -6.50 -7.30
N TRP A 26 -8.79 -6.04 -6.06
CA TRP A 26 -8.47 -6.82 -4.87
C TRP A 26 -9.41 -6.41 -3.74
N PHE A 27 -9.83 -7.38 -2.94
CA PHE A 27 -10.70 -7.12 -1.80
C PHE A 27 -10.37 -8.08 -0.65
N HIS A 28 -10.49 -7.58 0.57
CA HIS A 28 -10.37 -8.38 1.78
C HIS A 28 -11.32 -7.85 2.85
N TYR A 29 -12.13 -8.73 3.44
CA TYR A 29 -13.03 -8.42 4.53
C TYR A 29 -12.50 -8.98 5.84
N ASP A 30 -12.32 -8.11 6.84
CA ASP A 30 -12.01 -8.49 8.22
C ASP A 30 -13.28 -8.41 9.07
N ALA A 31 -13.88 -9.57 9.31
CA ALA A 31 -15.09 -9.70 10.09
C ALA A 31 -14.91 -9.30 11.57
N ALA A 32 -13.70 -9.35 12.11
CA ALA A 32 -13.45 -8.97 13.50
C ALA A 32 -13.48 -7.44 13.68
N LYS A 33 -13.10 -6.70 12.62
CA LYS A 33 -13.13 -5.23 12.62
C LYS A 33 -14.34 -4.64 11.91
N GLY A 34 -15.09 -5.44 11.15
CA GLY A 34 -16.18 -4.95 10.30
C GLY A 34 -15.67 -4.01 9.20
N ILE A 35 -14.51 -4.32 8.61
CA ILE A 35 -13.88 -3.47 7.59
C ILE A 35 -13.60 -4.29 6.33
N THR A 36 -14.05 -3.78 5.19
CA THR A 36 -13.64 -4.24 3.87
C THR A 36 -12.56 -3.31 3.33
N CYS A 37 -11.37 -3.85 3.03
CA CYS A 37 -10.42 -3.17 2.17
C CYS A 37 -10.71 -3.52 0.71
N SER A 38 -10.87 -2.49 -0.12
CA SER A 38 -10.99 -2.59 -1.57
C SER A 38 -9.83 -1.85 -2.21
N ALA A 39 -9.16 -2.45 -3.18
CA ALA A 39 -8.16 -1.80 -4.01
C ALA A 39 -8.33 -2.18 -5.47
N GLU A 40 -8.04 -1.27 -6.38
CA GLU A 40 -8.14 -1.53 -7.81
C GLU A 40 -7.12 -0.75 -8.63
N VAL A 41 -6.74 -1.34 -9.76
CA VAL A 41 -6.05 -0.66 -10.85
C VAL A 41 -6.98 -0.71 -12.06
N ARG A 42 -7.32 0.45 -12.60
CA ARG A 42 -8.25 0.60 -13.74
C ARG A 42 -7.55 1.29 -14.89
N MET A 43 -7.70 0.74 -16.10
CA MET A 43 -7.33 1.40 -17.34
C MET A 43 -8.51 2.24 -17.84
N GLY A 44 -8.25 3.52 -18.13
CA GLY A 44 -9.26 4.41 -18.67
C GLY A 44 -9.72 4.01 -20.07
N SER A 45 -10.82 4.62 -20.53
CA SER A 45 -11.47 4.29 -21.79
C SER A 45 -10.60 4.48 -23.03
N GLY A 46 -9.65 5.43 -22.97
CA GLY A 46 -8.76 5.72 -24.08
C GLY A 46 -7.49 4.87 -24.10
N GLY A 47 -7.25 4.08 -23.04
CA GLY A 47 -5.97 3.39 -22.86
C GLY A 47 -4.80 4.35 -22.60
N ASP A 48 -5.08 5.60 -22.22
CA ASP A 48 -4.15 6.71 -22.04
C ASP A 48 -4.14 7.26 -20.61
N ASP A 49 -4.81 6.58 -19.68
CA ASP A 49 -4.74 6.84 -18.25
C ASP A 49 -4.92 5.55 -17.44
N ILE A 50 -4.24 5.49 -16.31
CA ILE A 50 -4.42 4.44 -15.30
C ILE A 50 -4.76 5.12 -13.98
N GLU A 51 -5.80 4.63 -13.34
CA GLU A 51 -6.20 5.03 -12.01
C GLU A 51 -5.98 3.88 -11.04
N VAL A 52 -5.46 4.21 -9.87
CA VAL A 52 -5.17 3.28 -8.79
C VAL A 52 -5.88 3.81 -7.56
N GLU A 53 -6.77 3.01 -7.00
CA GLU A 53 -7.57 3.39 -5.84
C GLU A 53 -7.47 2.33 -4.74
N MET A 54 -7.51 2.79 -3.49
CA MET A 54 -7.66 1.93 -2.33
C MET A 54 -8.53 2.62 -1.29
N GLN A 55 -9.50 1.89 -0.75
CA GLN A 55 -10.50 2.38 0.18
C GLN A 55 -10.74 1.37 1.31
N PHE A 56 -11.11 1.88 2.48
CA PHE A 56 -11.72 1.09 3.54
C PHE A 56 -13.22 1.39 3.60
N LEU A 57 -14.04 0.35 3.60
CA LEU A 57 -15.47 0.44 3.83
C LEU A 57 -15.74 -0.18 5.19
N LYS A 58 -16.34 0.60 6.10
CA LYS A 58 -16.69 0.15 7.44
C LYS A 58 -18.16 -0.26 7.45
N ASP A 59 -18.47 -1.38 8.09
CA ASP A 59 -19.84 -1.79 8.30
C ASP A 59 -20.55 -0.72 9.16
N GLU A 60 -21.82 -0.45 8.87
CA GLU A 60 -22.63 0.44 9.70
C GLU A 60 -22.86 -0.24 11.06
N THR A 61 -22.08 0.13 12.08
CA THR A 61 -22.37 -0.26 13.45
C THR A 61 -23.56 0.55 13.94
N SER A 62 -24.70 -0.11 14.12
CA SER A 62 -25.99 0.47 14.52
C SER A 62 -26.02 1.09 15.94
N GLU A 63 -24.88 1.38 16.57
CA GLU A 63 -24.81 1.68 18.02
C GLU A 63 -24.01 2.95 18.40
N GLU A 64 -23.40 3.70 17.47
CA GLU A 64 -22.58 4.88 17.80
C GLU A 64 -23.13 6.22 17.25
N GLU A 65 -24.45 6.37 17.12
CA GLU A 65 -25.09 7.66 16.77
C GLU A 65 -25.66 8.44 17.99
N GLU A 66 -25.25 8.16 19.23
CA GLU A 66 -25.84 8.81 20.43
C GLU A 66 -24.91 9.65 21.33
N SER A 67 -23.69 9.99 20.92
CA SER A 67 -22.93 11.03 21.65
C SER A 67 -22.38 12.09 20.71
N GLY A 68 -23.13 13.19 20.60
CA GLY A 68 -22.71 14.41 19.94
C GLY A 68 -21.40 14.97 20.51
N GLU A 69 -20.73 15.76 19.66
CA GLU A 69 -19.36 16.28 19.76
C GLU A 69 -18.27 15.36 19.17
N SER A 70 -18.32 15.15 17.85
CA SER A 70 -17.08 15.03 17.08
C SER A 70 -17.21 15.74 15.74
N ASP A 71 -16.39 16.78 15.53
CA ASP A 71 -16.17 17.46 14.24
C ASP A 71 -15.43 16.54 13.25
N SER A 72 -16.01 15.40 12.92
CA SER A 72 -15.58 14.60 11.78
C SER A 72 -16.80 14.01 11.09
N GLU A 73 -17.06 14.51 9.88
CA GLU A 73 -18.05 14.03 8.92
C GLU A 73 -17.73 12.58 8.46
N SER A 74 -17.82 11.59 9.35
CA SER A 74 -17.56 10.18 9.05
C SER A 74 -18.74 9.29 9.43
N GLY A 75 -19.89 9.54 8.80
CA GLY A 75 -20.96 8.56 8.70
C GLY A 75 -20.69 7.62 7.53
N GLY A 76 -20.50 6.32 7.80
CA GLY A 76 -20.67 5.15 6.91
C GLY A 76 -20.01 5.10 5.52
N GLY A 77 -19.35 6.15 5.06
CA GLY A 77 -18.82 6.26 3.70
C GLY A 77 -17.46 5.57 3.51
N PRO A 78 -17.08 5.29 2.25
CA PRO A 78 -15.75 4.76 1.95
C PRO A 78 -14.66 5.76 2.37
N GLU A 79 -13.71 5.30 3.18
CA GLU A 79 -12.52 6.03 3.57
C GLU A 79 -11.46 5.87 2.47
N GLN A 80 -11.16 6.94 1.73
CA GLN A 80 -10.14 6.91 0.69
C GLN A 80 -8.73 6.82 1.30
N ILE A 81 -8.07 5.68 1.11
CA ILE A 81 -6.73 5.46 1.61
C ILE A 81 -5.66 5.89 0.62
N MET A 82 -5.79 5.52 -0.66
CA MET A 82 -4.83 5.90 -1.69
C MET A 82 -5.53 6.22 -2.99
N PHE A 83 -5.04 7.26 -3.67
CA PHE A 83 -5.38 7.57 -5.05
C PHE A 83 -4.08 7.86 -5.82
N MET A 84 -3.85 7.19 -6.94
CA MET A 84 -2.76 7.48 -7.85
C MET A 84 -3.28 7.48 -9.28
N ARG A 85 -2.76 8.40 -10.10
CA ARG A 85 -3.05 8.47 -11.54
C ARG A 85 -1.75 8.45 -12.31
N ALA A 86 -1.66 7.59 -13.32
CA ALA A 86 -0.53 7.49 -14.23
C ALA A 86 -0.96 7.75 -15.67
N GLU A 87 -0.10 8.43 -16.41
CA GLU A 87 -0.37 8.85 -17.79
C GLU A 87 0.88 8.63 -18.67
N PRO A 88 0.71 8.47 -20.00
CA PRO A 88 1.81 8.44 -20.95
C PRO A 88 2.66 9.71 -20.82
N SER A 89 3.95 9.54 -20.59
CA SER A 89 4.94 10.63 -20.66
C SER A 89 5.58 10.73 -22.05
N SER A 90 5.54 9.65 -22.81
CA SER A 90 5.92 9.56 -24.22
C SER A 90 5.13 8.42 -24.88
N GLN A 91 5.42 8.10 -26.15
CA GLN A 91 4.73 7.02 -26.86
C GLN A 91 4.91 5.64 -26.19
N THR A 92 6.02 5.43 -25.47
CA THR A 92 6.35 4.13 -24.88
C THR A 92 6.44 4.17 -23.35
N GLU A 93 6.57 5.36 -22.76
CA GLU A 93 6.82 5.51 -21.33
C GLU A 93 5.60 6.06 -20.60
N TRP A 94 5.34 5.51 -19.43
CA TRP A 94 4.31 5.89 -18.49
C TRP A 94 4.94 6.37 -17.19
N SER A 95 4.24 7.27 -16.51
CA SER A 95 4.64 7.79 -15.20
C SER A 95 3.40 8.13 -14.38
N PRO A 96 3.38 7.78 -13.08
CA PRO A 96 2.51 8.44 -12.12
C PRO A 96 2.65 9.97 -12.21
N LYS A 97 1.52 10.66 -12.20
CA LYS A 97 1.39 12.13 -12.20
C LYS A 97 0.76 12.65 -10.93
N GLN A 98 -0.01 11.81 -10.25
CA GLN A 98 -0.68 12.14 -9.00
C GLN A 98 -0.50 11.00 -8.00
N LEU A 99 -0.32 11.35 -6.73
CA LEU A 99 -0.33 10.42 -5.60
C LEU A 99 -0.89 11.14 -4.38
N ARG A 100 -1.98 10.60 -3.83
CA ARG A 100 -2.54 10.98 -2.54
C ARG A 100 -2.66 9.76 -1.66
N VAL A 101 -2.25 9.86 -0.40
CA VAL A 101 -2.44 8.82 0.62
C VAL A 101 -3.00 9.48 1.87
N GLN A 102 -4.13 8.98 2.38
CA GLN A 102 -4.90 9.58 3.47
C GLN A 102 -5.10 11.11 3.30
N GLY A 103 -5.53 11.51 2.10
CA GLY A 103 -5.74 12.93 1.76
C GLY A 103 -4.47 13.77 1.53
N LYS A 104 -3.29 13.32 1.97
CA LYS A 104 -2.02 14.03 1.74
C LYS A 104 -1.51 13.81 0.33
N ASN A 105 -1.18 14.89 -0.38
CA ASN A 105 -0.50 14.84 -1.67
C ASN A 105 1.00 14.54 -1.46
N TYR A 106 1.54 13.58 -2.23
CA TYR A 106 2.96 13.19 -2.18
C TYR A 106 3.74 13.54 -3.46
N VAL A 107 3.09 14.19 -4.43
CA VAL A 107 3.75 14.59 -5.69
C VAL A 107 4.91 15.54 -5.38
N ASN A 108 6.12 15.10 -5.68
CA ASN A 108 7.39 15.81 -5.44
C ASN A 108 7.71 16.11 -3.96
N GLU A 109 6.95 15.57 -3.02
CA GLU A 109 7.23 15.69 -1.58
C GLU A 109 8.37 14.76 -1.14
N LEU A 110 8.60 13.67 -1.88
CA LEU A 110 9.63 12.67 -1.60
C LEU A 110 10.44 12.37 -2.88
N PRO A 111 11.74 12.07 -2.75
CA PRO A 111 12.50 11.48 -3.85
C PRO A 111 11.87 10.15 -4.28
N GLU A 112 11.75 9.94 -5.59
CA GLU A 112 11.14 8.75 -6.19
C GLU A 112 9.72 8.43 -5.66
N TRP A 113 8.95 9.47 -5.32
CA TRP A 113 7.58 9.33 -4.81
C TRP A 113 6.70 8.44 -5.70
N GLU A 114 6.94 8.41 -7.02
CA GLU A 114 6.17 7.55 -7.93
C GLU A 114 6.38 6.08 -7.63
N LYS A 115 7.64 5.67 -7.43
CA LYS A 115 8.01 4.29 -7.13
C LYS A 115 7.58 3.93 -5.71
N LYS A 116 7.80 4.83 -4.75
CA LYS A 116 7.35 4.64 -3.36
C LYS A 116 5.84 4.47 -3.26
N GLY A 117 5.07 5.18 -4.08
CA GLY A 117 3.62 5.00 -4.19
C GLY A 117 3.24 3.62 -4.74
N CYS A 118 3.91 3.15 -5.79
CA CYS A 118 3.69 1.78 -6.29
C CYS A 118 4.07 0.71 -5.24
N ASP A 119 5.20 0.89 -4.54
CA ASP A 119 5.65 -0.05 -3.51
C ASP A 119 4.65 -0.09 -2.32
N PHE A 120 4.13 1.06 -1.89
CA PHE A 120 3.08 1.16 -0.87
C PHE A 120 1.80 0.40 -1.29
N PHE A 121 1.33 0.63 -2.51
CA PHE A 121 0.14 -0.03 -3.04
C PHE A 121 0.33 -1.54 -3.13
N ARG A 122 1.48 -1.97 -3.65
CA ARG A 122 1.82 -3.39 -3.78
C ARG A 122 1.89 -4.08 -2.41
N ALA A 123 2.53 -3.47 -1.43
CA ALA A 123 2.59 -4.02 -0.06
C ALA A 123 1.19 -4.12 0.58
N SER A 124 0.29 -3.19 0.26
CA SER A 124 -1.11 -3.26 0.68
C SER A 124 -1.82 -4.46 0.04
N ILE A 125 -1.66 -4.67 -1.27
CA ILE A 125 -2.22 -5.85 -1.96
C ILE A 125 -1.66 -7.15 -1.42
N GLU A 126 -0.35 -7.22 -1.17
CA GLU A 126 0.28 -8.40 -0.59
C GLU A 126 -0.34 -8.75 0.78
N SER A 127 -0.65 -7.74 1.60
CA SER A 127 -1.35 -7.93 2.89
C SER A 127 -2.76 -8.51 2.68
N MET A 128 -3.54 -7.94 1.76
CA MET A 128 -4.88 -8.45 1.42
C MET A 128 -4.85 -9.90 0.90
N GLN A 129 -3.86 -10.22 0.06
CA GLN A 129 -3.67 -11.58 -0.46
C GLN A 129 -3.25 -12.58 0.62
N MET A 130 -2.60 -12.12 1.69
CA MET A 130 -2.32 -12.91 2.88
C MET A 130 -3.53 -13.05 3.81
N GLY A 131 -4.66 -12.44 3.46
CA GLY A 131 -5.88 -12.49 4.26
C GLY A 131 -5.82 -11.58 5.49
N GLU A 132 -5.05 -10.49 5.41
CA GLU A 132 -4.91 -9.51 6.48
C GLU A 132 -5.27 -8.11 5.96
N LEU A 133 -5.82 -7.27 6.84
CA LEU A 133 -5.97 -5.85 6.53
C LEU A 133 -4.61 -5.16 6.51
N PRO A 134 -4.33 -4.33 5.48
CA PRO A 134 -3.11 -3.52 5.45
C PRO A 134 -3.02 -2.57 6.65
N ASP A 135 -1.88 -2.57 7.35
CA ASP A 135 -1.56 -1.56 8.36
C ASP A 135 -1.04 -0.29 7.64
N ILE A 136 -1.97 0.63 7.37
CA ILE A 136 -1.71 1.82 6.55
C ILE A 136 -0.62 2.71 7.17
N ASP A 137 -0.66 2.92 8.48
CA ASP A 137 0.30 3.78 9.16
C ASP A 137 1.71 3.17 9.11
N ALA A 138 1.82 1.86 9.34
CA ALA A 138 3.08 1.14 9.20
C ALA A 138 3.61 1.18 7.76
N LEU A 139 2.74 1.01 6.77
CA LEU A 139 3.11 1.05 5.35
C LEU A 139 3.54 2.45 4.91
N ILE A 140 2.90 3.52 5.39
CA ILE A 140 3.34 4.91 5.15
C ILE A 140 4.74 5.10 5.76
N ALA A 141 4.94 4.70 7.01
CA ALA A 141 6.23 4.82 7.69
C ALA A 141 7.35 3.98 7.05
N GLN A 142 6.99 2.91 6.34
CA GLN A 142 7.95 2.05 5.65
C GLN A 142 8.29 2.56 4.24
N HIS A 143 7.29 2.97 3.46
CA HIS A 143 7.45 3.24 2.03
C HIS A 143 7.48 4.73 1.68
N LEU A 144 6.70 5.56 2.37
CA LEU A 144 6.50 6.98 2.08
C LEU A 144 7.32 7.88 3.03
N VAL A 145 8.58 7.52 3.26
CA VAL A 145 9.54 8.30 4.07
C VAL A 145 10.65 8.90 3.20
N ASP A 146 11.25 10.00 3.65
CA ASP A 146 12.42 10.57 2.98
C ASP A 146 13.70 9.87 3.45
N ASP A 147 14.20 8.94 2.65
CA ASP A 147 15.45 8.23 2.92
C ASP A 147 16.68 9.01 2.44
N SER A 148 16.52 10.14 1.74
CA SER A 148 17.65 10.90 1.20
C SER A 148 18.50 11.56 2.28
N LEU A 149 17.92 11.81 3.45
CA LEU A 149 18.61 12.32 4.64
C LEU A 149 19.44 11.24 5.35
N TYR A 150 19.12 9.96 5.14
CA TYR A 150 19.82 8.82 5.73
C TYR A 150 20.66 8.13 4.66
N GLY A 151 21.82 8.71 4.37
CA GLY A 151 22.72 8.33 3.27
C GLY A 151 22.76 6.84 2.92
N GLY A 152 22.35 6.55 1.68
CA GLY A 152 22.79 5.43 0.84
C GLY A 152 23.11 4.11 1.55
N GLY A 153 22.09 3.33 1.89
CA GLY A 153 22.27 1.94 2.30
C GLY A 153 20.98 1.16 2.09
N GLY A 154 20.92 0.37 1.02
CA GLY A 154 19.77 -0.47 0.71
C GLY A 154 19.30 -1.24 1.93
N ARG A 155 18.13 -0.88 2.45
CA ARG A 155 17.41 -1.66 3.46
C ARG A 155 16.86 -2.89 2.76
N GLY A 156 17.73 -3.90 2.65
CA GLY A 156 17.33 -5.25 2.29
C GLY A 156 16.21 -5.71 3.22
N ARG A 157 15.23 -6.40 2.61
CA ARG A 157 14.27 -7.33 3.21
C ARG A 157 14.36 -7.40 4.74
N VAL A 158 13.31 -6.94 5.42
CA VAL A 158 13.01 -7.33 6.80
C VAL A 158 12.71 -8.84 6.80
N GLY A 159 13.76 -9.64 6.70
CA GLY A 159 13.75 -11.03 7.07
C GLY A 159 13.60 -11.07 8.58
N ARG A 160 12.51 -11.69 9.05
CA ARG A 160 12.33 -12.15 10.43
C ARG A 160 13.68 -12.59 10.99
N LYS A 161 14.27 -11.78 11.87
CA LYS A 161 15.45 -12.21 12.62
C LYS A 161 14.98 -13.28 13.59
N SER A 162 15.12 -14.55 13.20
CA SER A 162 15.12 -15.66 14.15
C SER A 162 16.12 -15.31 15.27
N PRO A 163 15.74 -15.43 16.55
CA PRO A 163 16.65 -15.13 17.64
C PRO A 163 17.89 -16.02 17.52
N LYS A 164 19.07 -15.40 17.42
CA LYS A 164 20.36 -16.10 17.42
C LYS A 164 20.57 -16.69 18.82
N VAL A 165 20.13 -17.94 19.01
CA VAL A 165 20.48 -18.74 20.18
C VAL A 165 22.01 -18.87 20.20
N LYS A 166 22.67 -18.31 21.22
CA LYS A 166 24.11 -18.45 21.41
C LYS A 166 24.38 -19.89 21.88
N PRO A 167 25.19 -20.69 21.18
CA PRO A 167 25.47 -22.09 21.55
C PRO A 167 26.10 -22.25 22.95
N GLY A 168 26.67 -21.18 23.52
CA GLY A 168 27.27 -21.18 24.86
C GLY A 168 26.30 -21.14 26.04
N GLN A 169 24.99 -21.03 25.81
CA GLN A 169 23.96 -21.05 26.88
C GLN A 169 23.27 -22.42 27.04
N LEU A 170 23.65 -23.44 26.27
CA LEU A 170 23.04 -24.78 26.33
C LEU A 170 23.91 -25.85 27.01
N LEU A 171 25.12 -25.51 27.49
CA LEU A 171 25.99 -26.43 28.23
C LEU A 171 26.41 -25.83 29.57
N GLY A 172 25.46 -25.78 30.50
CA GLY A 172 25.68 -25.44 31.92
C GLY A 172 24.94 -26.37 32.89
N MET A 173 24.41 -27.50 32.41
CA MET A 173 23.75 -28.51 33.24
C MET A 173 24.54 -29.81 33.17
N GLY A 174 25.53 -29.94 34.06
CA GLY A 174 26.21 -31.21 34.27
C GLY A 174 27.62 -31.11 34.84
N LYS A 175 27.73 -30.83 36.15
CA LYS A 175 28.38 -31.74 37.12
C LYS A 175 28.38 -31.10 38.52
N LYS A 176 27.62 -31.74 39.41
CA LYS A 176 27.74 -31.62 40.86
C LYS A 176 29.11 -32.18 41.32
N PRO A 177 29.69 -31.70 42.43
CA PRO A 177 30.36 -32.57 43.37
C PRO A 177 29.35 -33.41 44.18
#